data_AF-A0A4V1AED1-F1
#
_entry.id   AF-A0A4V1AED1-F1
#
_cell.length_a   1.000
_cell.length_b   1.000
_cell.length_c   1.000
_cell.angle_alpha   90.00
_cell.angle_beta   90.00
_cell.angle_gamma   90.00
#
_symmetry.space_group_name_H-M   'P 1'
#
loop_
_entity.id
_entity.type
_entity.pdbx_description
1 polymer ?
#
loop_
_entity_poly.entity_id
_entity_poly.type
_entity_poly.pdbx_seq_one_letter_code
_entity_poly.pdbx_strand_id
1 'polypeptide(L)'
;MSQSITEDIPIPSLSNADFLKQLGAYFETSQGNSPFHITHKRLVPKSSSTKDDLSSNVVVHPLQFPQNTDSYLVLVRAKIGADKKLSTAVAPEDLTEFWAKYSKMLKASIARNKK
;
A
#
# COMPACT_ATOMS: atom_id res chain seq x y z
N MET A 1 -17.12 -1.58 11.18
CA MET A 1 -16.16 -2.25 12.07
C MET A 1 -14.82 -1.55 11.94
N SER A 2 -14.34 -0.93 13.01
CA SER A 2 -13.11 -0.12 13.01
C SER A 2 -11.91 -1.03 13.19
N GLN A 3 -11.12 -1.24 12.15
CA GLN A 3 -9.87 -2.00 12.24
C GLN A 3 -8.81 -1.12 12.94
N SER A 4 -8.43 -1.52 14.15
CA SER A 4 -7.41 -0.84 14.95
C SER A 4 -6.02 -1.23 14.46
N ILE A 5 -5.40 -0.35 13.67
CA ILE A 5 -4.02 -0.48 13.18
C ILE A 5 -3.07 -0.03 14.31
N THR A 6 -1.93 -0.71 14.46
CA THR A 6 -0.87 -0.52 15.47
C THR A 6 -0.58 0.96 15.79
N GLU A 7 -0.38 1.30 17.07
CA GLU A 7 -0.19 2.67 17.60
C GLU A 7 1.00 3.45 16.98
N ASP A 8 1.92 2.80 16.27
CA ASP A 8 3.10 3.41 15.65
C ASP A 8 3.02 3.64 14.14
N ILE A 9 1.92 3.24 13.49
CA ILE A 9 1.75 3.41 12.04
C ILE A 9 0.63 4.42 11.81
N PRO A 10 0.92 5.61 11.25
CA PRO A 10 -0.12 6.60 11.03
C PRO A 10 -1.23 5.99 10.18
N ILE A 11 -2.45 6.13 10.71
CA ILE A 11 -3.69 5.61 10.14
C ILE A 11 -3.76 6.03 8.67
N PRO A 12 -4.15 5.12 7.74
CA PRO A 12 -4.37 5.48 6.35
C PRO A 12 -5.30 6.69 6.28
N SER A 13 -4.80 7.78 5.73
CA SER A 13 -5.51 9.06 5.70
C SER A 13 -6.63 9.10 4.66
N LEU A 14 -6.67 8.12 3.73
CA LEU A 14 -7.56 8.13 2.57
C LEU A 14 -8.09 6.73 2.22
N SER A 15 -9.28 6.72 1.62
CA SER A 15 -9.81 5.55 0.90
C SER A 15 -8.93 5.20 -0.31
N ASN A 16 -9.00 3.96 -0.80
CA ASN A 16 -8.27 3.52 -1.99
C ASN A 16 -8.57 4.44 -3.20
N ALA A 17 -9.84 4.83 -3.38
CA ALA A 17 -10.28 5.68 -4.49
C ALA A 17 -9.74 7.11 -4.35
N ASP A 18 -9.83 7.71 -3.16
CA ASP A 18 -9.35 9.07 -2.91
C ASP A 18 -7.84 9.16 -3.00
N PHE A 19 -7.13 8.13 -2.53
CA PHE A 19 -5.68 8.03 -2.67
C PHE A 19 -5.27 8.07 -4.14
N LEU A 20 -5.88 7.22 -4.98
CA LEU A 20 -5.58 7.17 -6.42
C LEU A 20 -5.95 8.49 -7.12
N LYS A 21 -7.09 9.09 -6.76
CA LYS A 21 -7.52 10.39 -7.31
C LYS A 21 -6.53 11.50 -6.97
N GLN A 22 -6.12 11.63 -5.72
CA GLN A 22 -5.18 12.66 -5.28
C GLN A 22 -3.78 12.44 -5.85
N LEU A 23 -3.35 11.18 -5.96
CA LEU A 23 -2.06 10.82 -6.54
C LEU A 23 -2.05 11.11 -8.06
N GLY A 24 -3.15 10.80 -8.76
CA GLY A 24 -3.31 11.13 -10.18
C GLY A 24 -3.29 12.64 -10.43
N ALA A 25 -4.05 13.41 -9.66
CA ALA A 25 -4.06 14.87 -9.74
C ALA A 25 -2.67 15.49 -9.52
N TYR A 26 -1.86 14.90 -8.64
CA TYR A 26 -0.46 15.31 -8.48
C TYR A 26 0.36 15.07 -9.76
N PHE A 27 0.25 13.90 -10.38
CA PHE A 27 0.98 13.61 -11.62
C PHE A 27 0.52 14.46 -12.82
N GLU A 28 -0.69 15.01 -12.78
CA GLU A 28 -1.15 15.96 -13.80
C GLU A 28 -0.61 17.38 -13.60
N THR A 29 -0.44 17.80 -12.35
CA THR A 29 -0.06 19.17 -11.98
C THR A 29 1.45 19.36 -11.80
N SER A 30 2.17 18.30 -11.44
CA SER A 30 3.62 18.35 -11.25
C SER A 30 4.35 18.00 -12.55
N GLN A 31 4.79 19.03 -13.27
CA GLN A 31 5.74 18.88 -14.38
C GLN A 31 7.16 18.57 -13.84
N GLY A 32 7.34 17.43 -13.16
CA GLY A 32 8.67 16.89 -12.84
C GLY A 32 9.52 17.62 -11.78
N ASN A 33 9.09 18.76 -11.24
CA ASN A 33 9.95 19.59 -10.38
C ASN A 33 10.12 19.12 -8.92
N SER A 34 9.33 18.16 -8.44
CA SER A 34 9.42 17.70 -7.05
C SER A 34 9.67 16.20 -6.97
N PRO A 35 10.61 15.75 -6.12
CA PRO A 35 10.82 14.33 -5.91
C PRO A 35 9.58 13.70 -5.28
N PHE A 36 9.15 12.58 -5.84
CA PHE A 36 8.06 11.76 -5.31
C PHE A 36 8.64 10.45 -4.78
N HIS A 37 8.15 10.00 -3.63
CA HIS A 37 8.57 8.73 -3.03
C HIS A 37 7.34 7.91 -2.70
N ILE A 38 7.35 6.63 -3.06
CA ILE A 38 6.28 5.69 -2.73
C ILE A 38 6.86 4.53 -1.94
N THR A 39 6.18 4.15 -0.86
CA THR A 39 6.54 2.99 -0.05
C THR A 39 5.35 2.05 0.08
N HIS A 40 5.63 0.75 0.03
CA HIS A 40 4.68 -0.32 0.29
C HIS A 40 5.15 -1.09 1.52
N LYS A 41 4.29 -1.23 2.53
CA LYS A 41 4.61 -1.96 3.75
C LYS A 41 3.44 -2.87 4.14
N ARG A 42 3.72 -4.15 4.37
CA ARG A 42 2.74 -5.09 4.95
C ARG A 42 2.40 -4.66 6.38
N LEU A 43 1.12 -4.49 6.68
CA LEU A 43 0.64 -4.26 8.04
C LEU A 43 0.49 -5.59 8.75
N VAL A 44 1.00 -5.65 9.98
CA VAL A 44 0.97 -6.84 10.82
C VAL A 44 -0.31 -6.79 11.67
N PRO A 45 -1.15 -7.85 11.68
CA PRO A 45 -2.31 -7.93 12.56
C PRO A 45 -1.91 -7.79 14.02
N LYS A 46 -2.74 -7.14 14.84
CA LYS A 46 -2.48 -6.94 16.27
C LYS A 46 -2.35 -8.26 17.05
N SER A 47 -2.83 -9.37 16.50
CA SER A 47 -2.84 -10.71 17.10
C SER A 47 -1.63 -11.59 16.78
N SER A 48 -0.76 -11.23 15.83
CA SER A 48 0.37 -12.10 15.48
C SER A 48 1.51 -11.92 16.49
N SER A 49 1.69 -12.90 17.37
CA SER A 49 2.67 -12.91 18.47
C SER A 49 4.12 -13.15 18.03
N THR A 50 4.40 -13.27 16.73
CA THR A 50 5.75 -13.56 16.21
C THR A 50 6.10 -12.63 15.05
N LYS A 51 7.18 -11.85 15.23
CA LYS A 51 7.71 -10.90 14.23
C LYS A 51 8.20 -11.56 12.93
N ASP A 52 8.32 -12.88 12.93
CA ASP A 52 8.89 -13.71 11.84
C ASP A 52 7.89 -14.73 11.28
N ASP A 53 6.59 -14.40 11.24
CA ASP A 53 5.63 -15.19 10.48
C ASP A 53 5.79 -14.91 8.97
N LEU A 54 6.76 -15.59 8.37
CA LEU A 54 6.69 -15.95 6.96
C LEU A 54 5.49 -16.89 6.84
N SER A 55 4.46 -16.45 6.12
CA SER A 55 3.23 -17.22 5.98
C SER A 55 3.57 -18.63 5.53
N SER A 56 3.25 -19.61 6.37
CA SER A 56 3.37 -21.04 6.10
C SER A 56 2.60 -21.51 4.84
N ASN A 57 1.92 -20.58 4.16
CA ASN A 57 1.26 -20.78 2.87
C ASN A 57 2.15 -20.50 1.65
N VAL A 58 3.30 -19.85 1.82
CA VAL A 58 4.17 -19.44 0.69
C VAL A 58 5.13 -20.55 0.28
N VAL A 59 5.46 -21.44 1.21
CA VAL A 59 6.25 -22.65 0.95
C VAL A 59 5.45 -23.84 1.44
N VAL A 60 5.42 -24.92 0.68
CA VAL A 60 4.76 -26.17 1.11
C VAL A 60 5.54 -26.71 2.31
N HIS A 61 4.98 -26.55 3.50
CA HIS A 61 5.55 -27.08 4.72
C HIS A 61 4.96 -28.47 5.02
N PRO A 62 5.71 -29.35 5.72
CA PRO A 62 5.15 -30.55 6.34
C PRO A 62 3.94 -30.18 7.21
N LEU A 63 2.96 -31.09 7.37
CA LEU A 63 1.71 -30.93 8.14
C LEU A 63 1.88 -30.48 9.62
N GLN A 64 3.12 -30.35 10.08
CA GLN A 64 3.53 -30.02 11.43
C GLN A 64 3.48 -28.51 11.72
N PHE A 65 3.37 -27.67 10.69
CA PHE A 65 3.31 -26.21 10.86
C PHE A 65 1.87 -25.70 10.72
N PRO A 66 1.39 -24.86 11.66
CA PRO A 66 0.06 -24.28 11.56
C PRO A 66 -0.06 -23.39 10.32
N GLN A 67 -1.18 -23.50 9.64
CA GLN A 67 -1.48 -22.70 8.46
C GLN A 67 -1.78 -21.26 8.88
N ASN A 68 -1.10 -20.29 8.26
CA ASN A 68 -1.37 -18.89 8.51
C ASN A 68 -2.72 -18.50 7.87
N THR A 69 -3.70 -18.07 8.66
CA THR A 69 -5.01 -17.61 8.17
C THR A 69 -5.19 -16.10 8.29
N ASP A 70 -4.13 -15.38 8.63
CA ASP A 70 -4.20 -13.96 8.89
C ASP A 70 -4.32 -13.16 7.59
N SER A 71 -5.18 -12.14 7.62
CA SER A 71 -5.30 -11.16 6.55
C SER A 71 -4.35 -10.00 6.79
N TYR A 72 -3.45 -9.77 5.83
CA TYR A 72 -2.45 -8.72 5.90
C TYR A 72 -2.79 -7.59 4.92
N LEU A 73 -3.16 -6.44 5.46
CA LEU A 73 -3.32 -5.23 4.65
C LEU A 73 -1.97 -4.75 4.12
N VAL A 74 -1.98 -4.10 2.97
CA VAL A 74 -0.81 -3.42 2.42
C VAL A 74 -0.98 -1.92 2.59
N LEU A 75 -0.12 -1.30 3.41
CA LEU A 75 -0.03 0.14 3.53
C LEU A 75 0.76 0.72 2.36
N VAL A 76 0.10 1.57 1.59
CA VAL A 76 0.69 2.33 0.49
C VAL A 76 0.83 3.78 0.94
N ARG A 77 2.04 4.34 0.85
CA ARG A 77 2.30 5.74 1.21
C ARG A 77 2.99 6.45 0.07
N ALA A 78 2.53 7.66 -0.25
CA ALA A 78 3.19 8.56 -1.18
C ALA A 78 3.62 9.84 -0.45
N LYS A 79 4.89 10.21 -0.56
CA LYS A 79 5.43 11.50 -0.15
C LYS A 79 5.71 12.33 -1.40
N ILE A 80 5.10 13.49 -1.47
CA ILE A 80 5.14 14.43 -2.58
C ILE A 80 5.83 15.70 -2.07
N GLY A 81 7.06 15.95 -2.54
CA GLY A 81 7.86 17.07 -2.05
C GLY A 81 8.14 16.99 -0.54
N ALA A 82 8.23 18.15 0.12
CA ALA A 82 8.51 18.23 1.56
C ALA A 82 7.26 17.90 2.41
N ASP A 83 6.08 18.39 2.01
CA ASP A 83 4.96 18.54 2.94
C ASP A 83 3.77 17.61 2.68
N LYS A 84 3.54 17.21 1.42
CA LYS A 84 2.33 16.44 1.08
C LYS A 84 2.58 14.94 1.28
N LYS A 85 1.79 14.32 2.16
CA LYS A 85 1.82 12.88 2.46
C LYS A 85 0.44 12.28 2.24
N LEU A 86 0.35 11.23 1.43
CA LEU A 86 -0.86 10.46 1.17
C LEU A 86 -0.63 9.04 1.69
N SER A 87 -1.66 8.42 2.25
CA SER A 87 -1.59 7.03 2.69
C SER A 87 -2.93 6.34 2.54
N THR A 88 -2.89 5.05 2.19
CA THR A 88 -4.06 4.18 2.14
C THR A 88 -3.67 2.75 2.53
N ALA A 89 -4.63 1.98 3.02
CA ALA A 89 -4.44 0.57 3.39
C ALA A 89 -5.32 -0.28 2.48
N VAL A 90 -4.69 -1.18 1.73
CA VAL A 90 -5.35 -2.02 0.73
C VAL A 90 -5.54 -3.40 1.31
N ALA A 91 -6.79 -3.88 1.32
CA ALA A 91 -7.10 -5.23 1.75
C ALA A 91 -6.77 -6.26 0.66
N PRO A 92 -6.45 -7.51 1.01
CA PRO A 92 -6.10 -8.55 0.03
C PRO A 92 -7.12 -8.70 -1.11
N GLU A 93 -8.40 -8.63 -0.78
CA GLU A 93 -9.53 -8.69 -1.72
C GLU A 93 -9.53 -7.55 -2.75
N ASP A 94 -9.04 -6.37 -2.38
CA ASP A 94 -9.01 -5.17 -3.23
C ASP A 94 -7.70 -5.01 -4.00
N LEU A 95 -6.66 -5.80 -3.68
CA LEU A 95 -5.30 -5.63 -4.22
C LEU A 95 -5.28 -5.68 -5.75
N THR A 96 -6.00 -6.62 -6.36
CA THR A 96 -6.02 -6.79 -7.81
C THR A 96 -6.58 -5.57 -8.52
N GLU A 97 -7.73 -5.06 -8.06
CA GLU A 97 -8.35 -3.87 -8.63
C GLU A 97 -7.51 -2.62 -8.37
N PHE A 98 -6.99 -2.47 -7.15
CA PHE A 98 -6.12 -1.37 -6.79
C PHE A 98 -4.87 -1.32 -7.69
N TRP A 99 -4.16 -2.44 -7.85
CA TRP A 99 -2.95 -2.50 -8.66
C TRP A 99 -3.19 -2.30 -10.16
N ALA A 100 -4.33 -2.76 -10.69
CA ALA A 100 -4.71 -2.49 -12.07
C ALA A 100 -4.82 -0.98 -12.33
N LYS A 101 -5.53 -0.25 -11.47
CA LYS A 101 -5.71 1.21 -11.59
C LYS A 101 -4.40 1.95 -11.32
N TYR A 102 -3.72 1.58 -10.24
CA TYR A 102 -2.48 2.19 -9.80
C TYR A 102 -1.35 2.08 -10.83
N SER A 103 -1.12 0.88 -11.39
CA SER A 103 -0.07 0.65 -12.38
C SER A 103 -0.34 1.39 -13.69
N LYS A 104 -1.61 1.46 -14.14
CA LYS A 104 -2.02 2.24 -15.32
C LYS A 104 -1.70 3.72 -15.12
N MET A 105 -2.03 4.28 -13.96
CA MET A 105 -1.73 5.67 -13.61
C MET A 105 -0.23 5.95 -13.59
N LEU A 106 0.58 5.10 -12.94
CA LEU A 106 2.03 5.27 -12.91
C LEU A 106 2.66 5.22 -14.30
N LYS A 107 2.27 4.26 -15.14
CA LYS A 107 2.75 4.16 -16.53
C LYS A 107 2.44 5.41 -17.34
N ALA A 108 1.22 5.94 -17.21
CA ALA A 108 0.82 7.17 -17.89
C ALA A 108 1.64 8.39 -17.43
N SER A 109 1.89 8.50 -16.11
CA SER A 109 2.72 9.57 -15.55
C SER A 109 4.18 9.49 -16.02
N ILE A 110 4.80 8.32 -15.94
CA ILE A 110 6.20 8.13 -16.37
C ILE A 110 6.35 8.38 -17.86
N ALA A 111 5.41 7.94 -18.69
CA ALA A 111 5.44 8.18 -20.13
C ALA A 111 5.35 9.67 -20.48
N ARG A 112 4.59 10.47 -19.71
CA ARG A 112 4.47 11.91 -19.89
C ARG A 112 5.78 12.65 -19.59
N ASN A 113 6.50 12.23 -18.56
CA ASN A 113 7.76 12.86 -18.13
C ASN A 113 8.98 12.45 -18.99
N LYS A 114 8.81 11.61 -20.01
CA LYS A 114 9.87 11.20 -20.95
C LYS A 114 9.93 12.07 -22.22
N LYS A 115 9.20 13.18 -22.28
CA LYS A 115 9.28 14.18 -23.35
C LYS A 115 10.02 15.42 -22.85
#